data_AF-A0A9D3M728-F1
#
_entry.id   AF-A0A9D3M728-F1
#
_cell.length_a   1.000
_cell.length_b   1.000
_cell.length_c   1.000
_cell.angle_alpha   90.00
_cell.angle_beta   90.00
_cell.angle_gamma   90.00
#
_symmetry.space_group_name_H-M   'P 1'
#
loop_
_entity.id
_entity.type
_entity.pdbx_description
1 polymer ?
#
loop_
_entity_poly.entity_id
_entity_poly.type
_entity_poly.pdbx_seq_one_letter_code
_entity_poly.pdbx_strand_id
1 'polypeptide(L)'
;MYKVAGLTAGPGALGLMSGTVFAASEEKNDTTMKIDELSLYTTPQQKFRYVEPEAGQLEQSVALLRKTAEPYTTWCEQTGLAVAQKYQGVYRDVKPKVESSIQFGKDCYGCLKDPPPEFYPRVGVIGFAGILGLFLARGSRIKKLIYPTGLMTLATSMYYPQQAASVAKVTGDRVYESALQGYVAMEALWKGKATTKQGKEKSEKAEQKTQDSSTPSRD
;
A
#
# COMPACT_ATOMS: atom_id res chain seq x y z
N MET A 1 -5.39 -29.49 -41.97
CA MET A 1 -5.56 -30.85 -41.39
C MET A 1 -4.23 -31.26 -40.79
N TYR A 2 -4.09 -31.18 -39.46
CA TYR A 2 -2.96 -31.77 -38.73
C TYR A 2 -3.55 -32.35 -37.44
N LYS A 3 -3.37 -33.66 -37.26
CA LYS A 3 -3.87 -34.46 -36.15
C LYS A 3 -2.64 -34.89 -35.35
N VAL A 4 -2.61 -34.61 -34.05
CA VAL A 4 -1.74 -35.32 -33.11
C VAL A 4 -2.56 -35.64 -31.87
N ALA A 5 -2.75 -36.93 -31.67
CA ALA A 5 -3.33 -37.56 -30.50
C ALA A 5 -2.22 -37.86 -29.50
N GLY A 6 -2.56 -37.86 -28.21
CA GLY A 6 -1.72 -38.44 -27.16
C GLY A 6 -1.84 -37.72 -25.82
N LEU A 7 -2.94 -37.93 -25.08
CA LEU A 7 -2.97 -37.68 -23.64
C LEU A 7 -3.09 -39.05 -22.95
N THR A 8 -1.95 -39.62 -22.57
CA THR A 8 -1.87 -40.88 -21.85
C THR A 8 -1.67 -40.63 -20.36
N ALA A 9 -2.71 -40.96 -19.60
CA ALA A 9 -2.74 -41.57 -18.28
C ALA A 9 -1.51 -41.44 -17.36
N GLY A 10 -1.70 -40.80 -16.21
CA GLY A 10 -0.94 -41.03 -14.98
C GLY A 10 -1.90 -41.38 -13.84
N PRO A 11 -1.80 -42.55 -13.19
CA PRO A 11 -2.69 -42.94 -12.09
C PRO A 11 -2.31 -42.22 -10.79
N GLY A 12 -3.23 -41.42 -10.26
CA GLY A 12 -3.17 -40.87 -8.91
C GLY A 12 -3.89 -41.80 -7.94
N ALA A 13 -3.14 -42.61 -7.20
CA ALA A 13 -3.60 -43.26 -5.97
C ALA A 13 -2.40 -43.83 -5.21
N LEU A 14 -2.00 -43.18 -4.11
CA LEU A 14 -1.29 -43.86 -3.03
C LEU A 14 -1.90 -43.41 -1.71
N GLY A 15 -2.60 -44.37 -1.08
CA GLY A 15 -3.29 -44.22 0.17
C GLY A 15 -2.35 -44.10 1.36
N LEU A 16 -2.77 -43.29 2.33
CA LEU A 16 -2.19 -43.22 3.65
C LEU A 16 -2.59 -44.48 4.45
N MET A 17 -1.66 -45.40 4.67
CA MET A 17 -1.80 -46.41 5.72
C MET A 17 -1.17 -45.87 7.01
N SER A 18 -2.02 -45.57 7.98
CA SER A 18 -1.64 -45.24 9.36
C SER A 18 -1.48 -46.56 10.13
N GLY A 19 -0.28 -46.82 10.65
CA GLY A 19 -0.01 -47.97 11.53
C GLY A 19 -0.36 -47.62 12.96
N THR A 20 -1.42 -48.22 13.49
CA THR A 20 -1.74 -48.21 14.92
C THR A 20 -0.85 -49.21 15.66
N VAL A 21 -0.13 -48.73 16.67
CA VAL A 21 0.69 -49.55 17.56
C VAL A 21 -0.22 -50.26 18.57
N PHE A 22 -0.07 -51.57 18.66
CA PHE A 22 -0.73 -52.44 19.63
C PHE A 22 0.10 -52.44 20.92
N ALA A 23 -0.46 -51.94 22.03
CA ALA A 23 0.12 -52.11 23.36
C ALA A 23 -0.56 -53.29 24.05
N ALA A 24 0.19 -54.36 24.28
CA ALA A 24 -0.22 -55.60 24.91
C ALA A 24 0.36 -55.70 26.33
N SER A 25 -0.51 -56.15 27.27
CA SER A 25 -0.25 -56.73 28.61
C SER A 25 0.57 -55.90 29.61
N GLU A 26 0.39 -55.97 30.93
CA GLU A 26 -0.39 -56.83 31.84
C GLU A 26 -0.42 -56.07 33.19
N GLU A 27 -1.56 -55.94 33.85
CA GLU A 27 -1.98 -56.70 35.04
C GLU A 27 -1.06 -56.69 36.29
N LYS A 28 -1.76 -56.53 37.43
CA LYS A 28 -1.34 -56.37 38.81
C LYS A 28 -0.42 -57.48 39.32
N ASN A 29 0.52 -57.10 40.20
CA ASN A 29 0.98 -57.95 41.30
C ASN A 29 1.25 -57.08 42.55
N ASP A 30 0.61 -57.45 43.66
CA ASP A 30 0.93 -57.00 45.01
C ASP A 30 2.27 -57.60 45.42
N THR A 31 3.30 -56.77 45.66
CA THR A 31 4.50 -57.21 46.37
C THR A 31 5.18 -56.03 47.05
N THR A 32 5.26 -56.11 48.37
CA THR A 32 5.98 -55.31 49.35
C THR A 32 7.08 -54.39 48.77
N MET A 33 6.74 -53.12 48.52
CA MET A 33 7.69 -52.09 48.15
C MET A 33 8.52 -51.67 49.39
N LYS A 34 9.84 -51.75 49.30
CA LYS A 34 10.75 -51.23 50.33
C LYS A 34 10.66 -49.71 50.39
N ILE A 35 10.40 -49.19 51.59
CA ILE A 35 10.28 -47.75 51.90
C ILE A 35 11.58 -46.94 51.60
N ASP A 36 12.74 -47.59 51.51
CA ASP A 36 14.02 -46.92 51.19
C ASP A 36 14.14 -46.41 49.74
N GLU A 37 13.29 -46.88 48.81
CA GLU A 37 13.28 -46.41 47.41
C GLU A 37 12.32 -45.24 47.18
N LEU A 38 11.54 -44.85 48.19
CA LEU A 38 10.58 -43.74 48.14
C LEU A 38 11.19 -42.37 48.51
N SER A 39 12.51 -42.25 48.46
CA SER A 39 13.19 -40.96 48.64
C SER A 39 12.95 -40.08 47.40
N LEU A 40 11.92 -39.23 47.45
CA LEU A 40 11.50 -38.25 46.43
C LEU A 40 12.60 -37.29 45.92
N TYR A 41 13.79 -37.32 46.51
CA TYR A 41 14.94 -36.48 46.17
C TYR A 41 16.24 -37.26 45.93
N THR A 42 16.23 -38.60 45.98
CA THR A 42 17.43 -39.37 45.65
C THR A 42 17.48 -39.56 44.14
N THR A 43 18.39 -38.84 43.48
CA THR A 43 18.68 -39.10 42.06
C THR A 43 19.57 -40.34 42.01
N PRO A 44 19.09 -41.48 41.47
CA PRO A 44 19.95 -42.65 41.35
C PRO A 44 21.18 -42.27 40.54
N GLN A 45 22.38 -42.51 41.09
CA GLN A 45 23.67 -42.37 40.39
C GLN A 45 23.81 -43.50 39.36
N GLN A 46 22.88 -43.54 38.40
CA GLN A 46 22.93 -44.43 37.26
C GLN A 46 23.97 -43.83 36.33
N LYS A 47 25.17 -44.42 36.35
CA LYS A 47 26.23 -44.15 35.37
C LYS A 47 25.69 -44.55 33.99
N PHE A 48 24.91 -43.68 33.37
CA PHE A 48 24.58 -43.78 31.96
C PHE A 48 25.89 -43.60 31.20
N ARG A 49 26.50 -44.71 30.80
CA ARG A 49 27.48 -44.68 29.73
C ARG A 49 26.69 -44.28 28.49
N TYR A 50 26.79 -43.01 28.10
CA TYR A 50 26.28 -42.54 26.83
C TYR A 50 27.05 -43.31 25.75
N VAL A 51 26.46 -44.40 25.30
CA VAL A 51 26.90 -45.11 24.11
C VAL A 51 26.24 -44.35 22.98
N GLU A 52 27.07 -43.66 22.19
CA GLU A 52 26.65 -43.10 20.90
C GLU A 52 25.85 -44.21 20.18
N PRO A 53 24.54 -44.03 19.94
CA PRO A 53 23.75 -45.06 19.29
C PRO A 53 24.41 -45.39 17.96
N GLU A 54 24.76 -46.65 17.75
CA GLU A 54 25.31 -47.10 16.48
C GLU A 54 24.29 -46.76 15.39
N ALA A 55 24.70 -45.91 14.43
CA ALA A 55 23.80 -45.18 13.55
C ALA A 55 22.77 -46.12 12.90
N GLY A 56 21.53 -46.08 13.39
CA GLY A 56 20.46 -46.93 12.88
C GLY A 56 20.16 -46.62 11.41
N GLN A 57 19.59 -47.58 10.67
CA GLN A 57 19.24 -47.38 9.25
C GLN A 57 18.37 -46.13 9.00
N LEU A 58 17.55 -45.74 9.97
CA LEU A 58 16.76 -44.51 9.95
C LEU A 58 17.64 -43.25 10.05
N GLU A 59 18.66 -43.25 10.90
CA GLU A 59 19.57 -42.11 11.03
C GLU A 59 20.44 -41.94 9.79
N GLN A 60 20.87 -43.06 9.18
CA GLN A 60 21.61 -43.05 7.92
C GLN A 60 20.76 -42.54 6.75
N SER A 61 19.49 -42.94 6.66
CA SER A 61 18.58 -42.45 5.62
C SER A 61 18.23 -40.96 5.80
N VAL A 62 18.02 -40.50 7.03
CA VAL A 62 17.81 -39.07 7.34
C VAL A 62 19.08 -38.26 7.08
N ALA A 63 20.26 -38.80 7.39
CA ALA A 63 21.53 -38.17 7.06
C ALA A 63 21.73 -38.07 5.54
N LEU A 64 21.38 -39.09 4.76
CA LEU A 64 21.43 -39.05 3.29
C LEU A 64 20.44 -38.03 2.72
N LEU A 65 19.22 -37.98 3.27
CA LEU A 65 18.22 -36.98 2.88
C LEU A 65 18.73 -35.56 3.14
N ARG A 66 19.31 -35.33 4.32
CA ARG A 66 19.91 -34.04 4.69
C ARG A 66 21.07 -33.68 3.76
N LYS A 67 21.98 -34.63 3.49
CA LYS A 67 23.10 -34.45 2.55
C LYS A 67 22.64 -34.12 1.14
N THR A 68 21.52 -34.70 0.70
CA THR A 68 20.91 -34.42 -0.61
C THR A 68 20.19 -33.07 -0.63
N ALA A 69 19.72 -32.58 0.53
CA ALA A 69 19.02 -31.29 0.68
C ALA A 69 19.96 -30.09 0.95
N GLU A 70 21.17 -30.31 1.44
CA GLU A 70 22.24 -29.30 1.60
C GLU A 70 22.45 -28.38 0.37
N PRO A 71 22.46 -28.87 -0.88
CA PRO A 71 22.58 -27.99 -2.05
C PRO A 71 21.36 -27.06 -2.24
N TYR A 72 20.17 -27.44 -1.78
CA TYR A 72 18.98 -26.58 -1.89
C TYR A 72 18.96 -25.49 -0.83
N THR A 73 19.39 -25.79 0.40
CA THR A 73 19.46 -24.78 1.47
C THR A 73 20.50 -23.72 1.14
N THR A 74 21.67 -24.13 0.64
CA THR A 74 22.72 -23.20 0.21
C THR A 74 22.28 -22.33 -0.97
N TRP A 75 21.52 -22.87 -1.94
CA TRP A 75 20.95 -22.08 -3.03
C TRP A 75 19.89 -21.09 -2.54
N CYS A 76 19.04 -21.49 -1.59
CA CYS A 76 18.04 -20.62 -0.97
C CYS A 76 18.70 -19.46 -0.19
N GLU A 77 19.75 -19.76 0.57
CA GLU A 77 20.53 -18.75 1.29
C GLU A 77 21.25 -17.79 0.33
N GLN A 78 21.90 -18.30 -0.72
CA GLN A 78 22.57 -17.46 -1.72
C GLN A 78 21.60 -16.56 -2.48
N THR A 79 20.44 -17.08 -2.87
CA THR A 79 19.41 -16.28 -3.55
C THR A 79 18.81 -15.24 -2.61
N GLY A 80 18.54 -15.59 -1.35
CA GLY A 80 18.11 -14.64 -0.32
C GLY A 80 19.11 -13.51 -0.11
N LEU A 81 20.40 -13.82 0.00
CA LEU A 81 21.47 -12.83 0.14
C LEU A 81 21.63 -11.96 -1.11
N ALA A 82 21.55 -12.55 -2.31
CA ALA A 82 21.63 -11.81 -3.56
C ALA A 82 20.46 -10.83 -3.74
N VAL A 83 19.26 -11.25 -3.36
CA VAL A 83 18.07 -10.40 -3.36
C VAL A 83 18.23 -9.27 -2.35
N ALA A 84 18.66 -9.56 -1.12
CA ALA A 84 18.91 -8.54 -0.09
C ALA A 84 19.96 -7.51 -0.55
N GLN A 85 21.06 -7.94 -1.17
CA GLN A 85 22.07 -7.03 -1.72
C GLN A 85 21.54 -6.15 -2.86
N LYS A 86 20.71 -6.69 -3.76
CA LYS A 86 20.07 -5.90 -4.82
C LYS A 86 19.14 -4.82 -4.25
N TYR A 87 18.32 -5.18 -3.27
CA TYR A 87 17.46 -4.21 -2.59
C TYR A 87 18.28 -3.12 -1.89
N GLN A 88 19.39 -3.49 -1.25
CA GLN A 88 20.30 -2.53 -0.62
C GLN A 88 20.93 -1.57 -1.64
N GLY A 89 21.33 -2.07 -2.82
CA GLY A 89 21.88 -1.26 -3.90
C GLY A 89 20.86 -0.24 -4.45
N VAL A 90 19.63 -0.68 -4.71
CA VAL A 90 18.54 0.20 -5.17
C VAL A 90 18.19 1.23 -4.09
N TYR A 91 18.09 0.81 -2.83
CA TYR A 91 17.82 1.72 -1.72
C TYR A 91 18.92 2.79 -1.59
N ARG A 92 20.20 2.41 -1.77
CA ARG A 92 21.32 3.36 -1.74
C ARG A 92 21.27 4.39 -2.86
N ASP A 93 20.78 4.03 -4.05
CA ASP A 93 20.65 4.96 -5.17
C ASP A 93 19.42 5.88 -5.04
N VAL A 94 18.32 5.36 -4.51
CA VAL A 94 17.07 6.11 -4.37
C VAL A 94 17.10 7.02 -3.14
N LYS A 95 17.75 6.62 -2.05
CA LYS A 95 17.88 7.41 -0.81
C LYS A 95 18.36 8.85 -1.06
N PRO A 96 19.49 9.11 -1.76
CA PRO A 96 19.94 10.48 -2.00
C PRO A 96 18.99 11.26 -2.92
N LYS A 97 18.30 10.60 -3.87
CA LYS A 97 17.30 11.26 -4.72
C LYS A 97 16.12 11.75 -3.90
N VAL A 98 15.65 10.94 -2.95
CA VAL A 98 14.56 11.30 -2.04
C VAL A 98 15.00 12.37 -1.04
N GLU A 99 16.21 12.26 -0.49
CA GLU A 99 16.76 13.29 0.39
C GLU A 99 16.91 14.64 -0.34
N SER A 100 17.37 14.61 -1.60
CA SER A 100 17.50 15.82 -2.42
C SER A 100 16.16 16.47 -2.75
N SER A 101 15.11 15.68 -3.00
CA SER A 101 13.77 16.22 -3.27
C SER A 101 13.11 16.76 -2.01
N ILE A 102 13.32 16.10 -0.86
CA ILE A 102 12.88 16.60 0.44
C ILE A 102 13.62 17.90 0.78
N GLN A 103 14.92 17.97 0.54
CA GLN A 103 15.71 19.18 0.79
C GLN A 103 15.27 20.32 -0.13
N PHE A 104 15.12 20.05 -1.43
CA PHE A 104 14.57 21.02 -2.38
C PHE A 104 13.17 21.49 -1.96
N GLY A 105 12.33 20.60 -1.44
CA GLY A 105 11.02 20.94 -0.88
C GLY A 105 11.12 21.84 0.35
N LYS A 106 12.05 21.56 1.27
CA LYS A 106 12.33 22.41 2.45
C LYS A 106 12.87 23.78 2.05
N ASP A 107 13.76 23.83 1.06
CA ASP A 107 14.34 25.07 0.55
C ASP A 107 13.28 25.92 -0.17
N CYS A 108 12.44 25.27 -0.99
CA CYS A 108 11.25 25.91 -1.58
C CYS A 108 10.28 26.41 -0.51
N TYR A 109 10.04 25.62 0.54
CA TYR A 109 9.17 26.01 1.64
C TYR A 109 9.73 27.20 2.43
N GLY A 110 11.04 27.22 2.68
CA GLY A 110 11.72 28.38 3.28
C GLY A 110 11.56 29.65 2.43
N CYS A 111 11.63 29.51 1.10
CA CYS A 111 11.39 30.60 0.17
C CYS A 111 9.93 31.08 0.13
N LEU A 112 8.97 30.17 0.33
CA LEU A 112 7.53 30.49 0.36
C LEU A 112 7.03 31.02 1.72
N LYS A 113 7.77 30.77 2.80
CA LYS A 113 7.34 31.11 4.17
C LYS A 113 7.49 32.61 4.49
N ASP A 114 8.54 33.25 3.99
CA ASP A 114 8.76 34.70 4.10
C ASP A 114 8.94 35.34 2.71
N PRO A 115 7.89 35.32 1.86
CA PRO A 115 8.04 35.83 0.51
C PRO A 115 8.07 37.36 0.55
N PRO A 116 9.00 38.00 -0.18
CA PRO A 116 8.87 39.42 -0.44
C PRO A 116 7.55 39.67 -1.19
N PRO A 117 6.89 40.81 -0.98
CA PRO A 117 5.53 41.09 -1.51
C PRO A 117 5.39 40.99 -3.04
N GLU A 118 6.51 40.88 -3.75
CA GLU A 118 6.64 40.80 -5.22
C GLU A 118 6.85 39.38 -5.77
N PHE A 119 6.96 38.34 -4.91
CA PHE A 119 7.38 37.00 -5.32
C PHE A 119 6.30 36.24 -6.12
N TYR A 120 5.07 36.16 -5.61
CA TYR A 120 3.98 35.42 -6.27
C TYR A 120 3.60 35.98 -7.64
N PRO A 121 3.49 37.32 -7.82
CA PRO A 121 3.23 37.88 -9.15
C PRO A 121 4.33 37.53 -10.15
N ARG A 122 5.60 37.59 -9.75
CA ARG A 122 6.74 37.29 -10.64
C ARG A 122 6.84 35.81 -10.98
N VAL A 123 6.75 34.93 -9.98
CA VAL A 123 6.77 33.47 -10.20
C VAL A 123 5.55 33.03 -11.00
N GLY A 124 4.38 33.63 -10.73
CA GLY A 124 3.17 33.44 -11.52
C GLY A 124 3.42 33.79 -12.97
N VAL A 125 3.85 35.01 -13.27
CA VAL A 125 4.11 35.46 -14.66
C VAL A 125 5.17 34.60 -15.35
N ILE A 126 6.27 34.26 -14.67
CA ILE A 126 7.34 33.40 -15.22
C ILE A 126 6.83 31.98 -15.46
N GLY A 127 6.05 31.41 -14.54
CA GLY A 127 5.46 30.08 -14.67
C GLY A 127 4.43 30.02 -15.80
N PHE A 128 3.53 31.00 -15.86
CA PHE A 128 2.56 31.13 -16.95
C PHE A 128 3.26 31.33 -18.29
N ALA A 129 4.29 32.18 -18.37
CA ALA A 129 5.07 32.37 -19.59
C ALA A 129 5.81 31.10 -20.01
N GLY A 130 6.30 30.30 -19.06
CA GLY A 130 6.93 29.00 -19.34
C GLY A 130 5.94 27.97 -19.88
N ILE A 131 4.75 27.85 -19.26
CA ILE A 131 3.70 26.93 -19.71
C ILE A 131 3.17 27.36 -21.09
N LEU A 132 2.91 28.66 -21.27
CA LEU A 132 2.45 29.21 -22.54
C LEU A 132 3.54 29.04 -23.62
N GLY A 133 4.80 29.24 -23.25
CA GLY A 133 5.97 28.99 -24.09
C GLY A 133 6.07 27.52 -24.49
N LEU A 134 5.88 26.58 -23.57
CA LEU A 134 5.88 25.13 -23.85
C LEU A 134 4.71 24.73 -24.76
N PHE A 135 3.53 25.31 -24.54
CA PHE A 135 2.35 25.09 -25.37
C PHE A 135 2.55 25.56 -26.81
N LEU A 136 3.24 26.70 -26.98
CA LEU A 136 3.62 27.20 -28.29
C LEU A 136 4.79 26.41 -28.88
N ALA A 137 5.80 26.04 -28.09
CA ALA A 137 7.02 25.39 -28.55
C ALA A 137 6.80 23.93 -28.96
N ARG A 138 5.92 23.19 -28.26
CA ARG A 138 5.66 21.78 -28.52
C ARG A 138 4.86 21.52 -29.81
N GLY A 139 4.55 22.56 -30.59
CA GLY A 139 4.25 22.42 -32.02
C GLY A 139 3.05 21.54 -32.34
N SER A 140 2.07 21.44 -31.44
CA SER A 140 0.83 20.74 -31.75
C SER A 140 -0.10 21.65 -32.54
N ARG A 141 -0.96 21.06 -33.36
CA ARG A 141 -1.90 21.69 -34.34
C ARG A 141 -2.78 22.82 -33.79
N ILE A 142 -2.69 23.07 -32.50
CA ILE A 142 -3.30 24.16 -31.76
C ILE A 142 -2.92 25.53 -32.34
N LYS A 143 -1.66 25.76 -32.75
CA LYS A 143 -1.29 27.00 -33.46
C LYS A 143 -2.07 27.18 -34.78
N LYS A 144 -2.39 26.07 -35.47
CA LYS A 144 -3.19 26.09 -36.71
C LYS A 144 -4.68 26.34 -36.47
N LEU A 145 -5.16 26.25 -35.22
CA LEU A 145 -6.56 26.53 -34.88
C LEU A 145 -6.70 27.90 -34.23
N ILE A 146 -5.86 28.22 -33.24
CA ILE A 146 -5.95 29.49 -32.52
C ILE A 146 -5.65 30.68 -33.43
N TYR A 147 -4.71 30.55 -34.37
CA TYR A 147 -4.34 31.66 -35.26
C TYR A 147 -5.49 32.06 -36.22
N PRO A 148 -6.03 31.16 -37.07
CA PRO A 148 -7.14 31.52 -37.95
C PRO A 148 -8.46 31.74 -37.21
N THR A 149 -8.77 30.95 -36.17
CA THR A 149 -10.02 31.17 -35.41
C THR A 149 -9.96 32.47 -34.64
N GLY A 150 -8.84 32.79 -34.00
CA GLY A 150 -8.64 34.04 -33.27
C GLY A 150 -8.64 35.27 -34.19
N LEU A 151 -7.97 35.21 -35.34
CA LEU A 151 -8.05 36.28 -36.33
C LEU A 151 -9.46 36.43 -36.91
N MET A 152 -10.18 35.35 -37.14
CA MET A 152 -11.57 35.40 -37.60
C MET A 152 -12.49 36.02 -36.55
N THR A 153 -12.41 35.62 -35.27
CA THR A 153 -13.22 36.26 -34.22
C THR A 153 -12.86 37.71 -34.00
N LEU A 154 -11.58 38.09 -34.09
CA LEU A 154 -11.18 39.48 -34.02
C LEU A 154 -11.72 40.28 -35.21
N ALA A 155 -11.61 39.74 -36.43
CA ALA A 155 -12.13 40.36 -37.64
C ALA A 155 -13.67 40.53 -37.57
N THR A 156 -14.40 39.50 -37.14
CA THR A 156 -15.86 39.58 -37.00
C THR A 156 -16.26 40.52 -35.85
N SER A 157 -15.49 40.57 -34.77
CA SER A 157 -15.73 41.53 -33.67
C SER A 157 -15.51 42.98 -34.09
N MET A 158 -14.51 43.25 -34.94
CA MET A 158 -14.25 44.60 -35.46
C MET A 158 -15.30 45.02 -36.50
N TYR A 159 -15.75 44.09 -37.34
CA TYR A 159 -16.72 44.37 -38.40
C TYR A 159 -18.18 44.43 -37.88
N TYR A 160 -18.51 43.74 -36.78
CA TYR A 160 -19.85 43.77 -36.16
C TYR A 160 -19.80 43.92 -34.62
N PRO A 161 -19.43 45.11 -34.10
CA PRO A 161 -19.22 45.33 -32.67
C PRO A 161 -20.49 45.20 -31.82
N GLN A 162 -21.67 45.51 -32.37
CA GLN A 162 -22.97 45.42 -31.68
C GLN A 162 -23.37 43.96 -31.38
N GLN A 163 -23.11 43.05 -32.33
CA GLN A 163 -23.38 41.62 -32.16
C GLN A 163 -22.34 40.97 -31.24
N ALA A 164 -21.09 41.40 -31.33
CA ALA A 164 -20.04 40.94 -30.41
C ALA A 164 -20.34 41.35 -28.95
N ALA A 165 -20.81 42.58 -28.72
CA ALA A 165 -21.13 43.08 -27.38
C ALA A 165 -22.31 42.35 -26.74
N SER A 166 -23.36 42.02 -27.50
CA SER A 166 -24.51 41.28 -26.96
C SER A 166 -24.13 39.82 -26.64
N VAL A 167 -23.38 39.16 -27.52
CA VAL A 167 -22.85 37.80 -27.28
C VAL A 167 -21.88 37.78 -26.10
N ALA A 168 -21.02 38.79 -25.97
CA ALA A 168 -20.09 38.93 -24.86
C ALA A 168 -20.80 39.10 -23.52
N LYS A 169 -21.89 39.89 -23.47
CA LYS A 169 -22.70 40.03 -22.25
C LYS A 169 -23.31 38.70 -21.82
N VAL A 170 -24.02 38.02 -22.73
CA VAL A 170 -24.68 36.75 -22.43
C VAL A 170 -23.65 35.68 -22.02
N THR A 171 -22.51 35.64 -22.71
CA THR A 171 -21.43 34.70 -22.39
C THR A 171 -20.75 35.05 -21.07
N GLY A 172 -20.54 36.34 -20.80
CA GLY A 172 -20.00 36.84 -19.54
C GLY A 172 -20.87 36.43 -18.35
N ASP A 173 -22.18 36.59 -18.46
CA ASP A 173 -23.13 36.19 -17.41
C ASP A 173 -23.08 34.68 -17.16
N ARG A 174 -23.03 33.86 -18.22
CA ARG A 174 -22.93 32.39 -18.10
C ARG A 174 -21.62 31.93 -17.49
N VAL A 175 -20.52 32.54 -17.89
CA VAL A 175 -19.20 32.22 -17.31
C VAL A 175 -19.15 32.66 -15.86
N TYR A 176 -19.76 33.79 -15.51
CA TYR A 176 -19.86 34.27 -14.13
C TYR A 176 -20.70 33.32 -13.26
N GLU A 177 -21.90 32.93 -13.72
CA GLU A 177 -22.74 31.94 -13.02
C GLU A 177 -22.00 30.61 -12.82
N SER A 178 -21.31 30.11 -13.85
CA SER A 178 -20.55 28.87 -13.78
C SER A 178 -19.33 28.98 -12.85
N ALA A 179 -18.63 30.11 -12.86
CA ALA A 179 -17.52 30.37 -11.96
C ALA A 179 -18.00 30.47 -10.51
N LEU A 180 -19.14 31.13 -10.26
CA LEU A 180 -19.75 31.20 -8.95
C LEU A 180 -20.15 29.80 -8.46
N GLN A 181 -20.78 29.00 -9.32
CA GLN A 181 -21.16 27.62 -9.01
C GLN A 181 -19.94 26.74 -8.75
N GLY A 182 -18.87 26.89 -9.54
CA GLY A 182 -17.61 26.17 -9.35
C GLY A 182 -16.93 26.57 -8.04
N TYR A 183 -16.92 27.85 -7.71
CA TYR A 183 -16.40 28.37 -6.45
C TYR A 183 -17.20 27.81 -5.26
N VAL A 184 -18.53 27.87 -5.32
CA VAL A 184 -19.41 27.33 -4.28
C VAL A 184 -19.24 25.81 -4.13
N ALA A 185 -19.10 25.06 -5.23
CA ALA A 185 -18.85 23.61 -5.17
C ALA A 185 -17.49 23.27 -4.56
N MET A 186 -16.47 24.07 -4.89
CA MET A 186 -15.13 23.92 -4.32
C MET A 186 -15.09 24.30 -2.83
N GLU A 187 -15.76 25.40 -2.45
CA GLU A 187 -15.97 25.76 -1.04
C GLU A 187 -16.74 24.67 -0.29
N ALA A 188 -17.77 24.08 -0.90
CA ALA A 188 -18.55 23.00 -0.30
C ALA A 188 -17.71 21.73 -0.11
N LEU A 189 -16.86 21.37 -1.07
CA LEU A 189 -15.91 20.26 -0.93
C LEU A 189 -14.84 20.54 0.13
N TRP A 190 -14.35 21.78 0.21
CA TRP A 190 -13.34 22.19 1.20
C TRP A 190 -13.93 22.23 2.61
N LYS A 191 -15.10 22.86 2.79
CA LYS A 191 -15.84 22.90 4.06
C LYS A 191 -16.36 21.51 4.44
N GLY A 192 -16.82 20.70 3.49
CA GLY A 192 -17.22 19.31 3.71
C GLY A 192 -16.06 18.43 4.20
N LYS A 193 -14.84 18.68 3.71
CA LYS A 193 -13.62 18.06 4.25
C LYS A 193 -13.27 18.56 5.65
N ALA A 194 -13.53 19.83 5.96
CA ALA A 194 -13.32 20.40 7.30
C ALA A 194 -14.37 19.92 8.32
N THR A 195 -15.63 19.78 7.93
CA THR A 195 -16.72 19.27 8.78
C THR A 195 -16.63 17.77 9.02
N THR A 196 -16.01 16.99 8.11
CA THR A 196 -15.70 15.57 8.36
C THR A 196 -14.67 15.40 9.47
N LYS A 197 -13.79 16.39 9.71
CA LYS A 197 -12.87 16.39 10.86
C LYS A 197 -13.51 16.91 12.15
N GLN A 198 -14.41 17.89 12.10
CA GLN A 198 -15.12 18.40 13.30
C GLN A 198 -16.35 17.55 13.72
N GLY A 199 -16.93 16.77 12.81
CA GLY A 199 -18.07 15.91 13.09
C GLY A 199 -17.75 14.69 13.95
N LYS A 200 -16.47 14.30 14.05
CA LYS A 200 -16.04 13.18 14.91
C LYS A 200 -15.90 13.55 16.40
N GLU A 201 -15.73 14.83 16.76
CA GLU A 201 -15.73 15.25 18.17
C GLU A 201 -17.12 15.61 18.71
N LYS A 202 -18.08 15.93 17.83
CA LYS A 202 -19.43 16.35 18.26
C LYS A 202 -20.44 15.22 18.34
N SER A 203 -20.16 14.04 17.76
CA SER A 203 -21.07 12.89 17.80
C SER A 203 -21.04 12.12 19.12
N GLU A 204 -19.96 12.21 19.91
CA GLU A 204 -19.88 11.50 21.21
C GLU A 204 -20.60 12.22 22.36
N LYS A 205 -20.96 13.51 22.19
CA LYS A 205 -21.62 14.30 23.26
C LYS A 205 -23.14 14.44 23.08
N ALA A 206 -23.70 14.01 21.96
CA ALA A 206 -25.13 14.13 21.69
C ALA A 206 -25.94 12.90 22.14
N GLU A 207 -25.31 11.74 22.35
CA GLU A 207 -26.02 10.49 22.67
C GLU A 207 -26.35 10.30 24.16
N GLN A 208 -25.88 11.19 25.03
CA GLN A 208 -26.12 11.11 26.49
C GLN A 208 -27.25 12.02 26.99
N LYS A 209 -27.92 12.79 26.11
CA LYS A 209 -28.97 13.75 26.51
C LYS A 209 -30.37 13.43 25.95
N THR A 210 -30.59 12.23 25.45
CA THR A 210 -31.92 11.78 24.95
C THR A 210 -32.31 10.47 25.63
N GLN A 211 -32.37 10.48 26.97
CA GLN A 211 -32.99 9.37 27.70
C GLN A 211 -33.67 9.79 29.00
N ASP A 212 -33.93 11.09 29.22
CA ASP A 212 -34.60 11.59 30.41
C ASP A 212 -35.57 12.72 30.07
N SER A 213 -36.66 12.39 29.37
CA SER A 213 -37.91 13.17 29.39
C SER A 213 -39.00 12.42 28.61
N SER A 214 -39.53 11.34 29.20
CA SER A 214 -40.71 10.66 28.69
C SER A 214 -41.76 10.51 29.79
N THR A 215 -42.69 11.48 29.89
CA THR A 215 -44.09 11.18 30.29
C THR A 215 -45.05 12.30 29.86
N PRO A 216 -46.19 11.98 29.23
CA PRO A 216 -47.22 12.96 28.86
C PRO A 216 -48.33 13.02 29.92
N SER A 217 -48.95 14.18 30.11
CA SER A 217 -50.23 14.31 30.81
C SER A 217 -51.12 15.37 30.17
N ARG A 218 -52.39 14.96 29.98
CA ARG A 218 -53.63 15.75 29.81
C ARG A 218 -53.63 17.00 30.73
N ASP A 219 -54.29 18.11 30.41
CA ASP A 219 -55.64 18.33 29.86
C ASP A 219 -55.69 19.48 28.83
#